data_AF-A0AAD0K8V5-F1
#
_entry.id   AF-A0AAD0K8V5-F1
#
_cell.length_a   1.000
_cell.length_b   1.000
_cell.length_c   1.000
_cell.angle_alpha   90.00
_cell.angle_beta   90.00
_cell.angle_gamma   90.00
#
_symmetry.space_group_name_H-M   'P 1'
#
loop_
_entity.id
_entity.type
_entity.pdbx_description
1 polymer ?
#
loop_
_entity_poly.entity_id
_entity_poly.type
_entity_poly.pdbx_seq_one_letter_code
_entity_poly.pdbx_strand_id
1 'polypeptide(L)'
;MTKTRRIGAPMTVPQRPAARTRIIAATTAIACAALVPALTAAPAQADTAVQLPGQSVTKKLKDGTTVTITRSNESARINPSMGGTPLHRNAWVSGKYVVTTSDKAAKIGVGAGYIVGCQLTLGGNSNSRAGATAPDYDLQSATTTAETGAGVTIGPGQAVNYVINDREYKDAFGAAGHSSSISFAGGKGTLAYTNETMMVNGCAGYAQARSYAKVSITTDNVSQSIAVYGKPFSMG
;
A
#
# COMPACT_ATOMS: atom_id res chain seq x y z
N MET A 1 -83.64 44.06 15.90
CA MET A 1 -84.40 43.02 16.62
C MET A 1 -84.89 42.01 15.58
N THR A 2 -84.04 41.09 15.12
CA THR A 2 -83.81 39.75 15.70
C THR A 2 -85.09 38.94 15.85
N LYS A 3 -85.42 38.10 14.84
CA LYS A 3 -86.28 36.89 14.88
C LYS A 3 -86.90 36.64 13.48
N THR A 4 -87.13 35.45 12.94
CA THR A 4 -86.81 34.05 13.30
C THR A 4 -87.08 33.21 12.04
N ARG A 5 -86.40 32.05 11.96
CA ARG A 5 -86.86 30.76 11.40
C ARG A 5 -87.21 30.67 9.90
N ARG A 6 -86.33 29.95 9.19
CA ARG A 6 -86.62 29.25 7.93
C ARG A 6 -87.57 28.06 8.19
N ILE A 7 -88.54 27.88 7.29
CA ILE A 7 -89.39 26.69 7.13
C ILE A 7 -89.29 26.30 5.66
N GLY A 8 -89.11 25.01 5.38
CA GLY A 8 -89.21 24.45 4.03
C GLY A 8 -88.43 23.15 3.86
N ALA A 9 -89.10 22.02 4.05
CA ALA A 9 -88.63 20.70 3.61
C ALA A 9 -88.69 20.58 2.07
N PRO A 10 -88.00 19.60 1.47
CA PRO A 10 -88.81 18.49 0.95
C PRO A 10 -88.19 17.08 1.06
N MET A 11 -89.12 16.14 1.27
CA MET A 11 -89.26 14.80 0.69
C MET A 11 -88.06 13.83 0.58
N THR A 12 -88.19 12.78 1.39
CA THR A 12 -87.60 11.43 1.31
C THR A 12 -88.07 10.66 0.07
N VAL A 13 -87.19 9.88 -0.59
CA VAL A 13 -87.52 8.64 -1.34
C VAL A 13 -86.30 7.68 -1.24
N PRO A 14 -86.50 6.34 -1.15
CA PRO A 14 -85.72 5.43 -0.31
C PRO A 14 -84.56 4.76 -1.08
N GLN A 15 -83.69 3.95 -0.46
CA GLN A 15 -83.88 2.49 -0.48
C GLN A 15 -83.05 1.76 0.60
N ARG A 16 -83.75 0.78 1.18
CA ARG A 16 -83.39 -0.34 2.06
C ARG A 16 -82.40 -1.33 1.38
N PRO A 17 -81.93 -2.43 2.03
CA PRO A 17 -81.98 -2.80 3.45
C PRO A 17 -80.62 -3.28 4.00
N ALA A 18 -80.61 -3.47 5.33
CA ALA A 18 -80.08 -4.65 6.05
C ALA A 18 -78.63 -5.07 5.86
N ALA A 19 -77.92 -5.53 6.88
CA ALA A 19 -78.18 -5.66 8.31
C ALA A 19 -76.91 -6.31 8.83
N ARG A 20 -76.47 -5.85 10.00
CA ARG A 20 -76.05 -6.67 11.14
C ARG A 20 -74.86 -7.63 10.92
N THR A 21 -73.92 -7.84 11.82
CA THR A 21 -73.60 -7.38 13.16
C THR A 21 -72.49 -8.36 13.60
N ARG A 22 -71.52 -7.89 14.38
CA ARG A 22 -70.60 -8.66 15.27
C ARG A 22 -69.40 -9.39 14.64
N ILE A 23 -68.25 -8.74 14.81
CA ILE A 23 -67.11 -9.15 15.65
C ILE A 23 -66.86 -10.66 15.76
N ILE A 24 -65.75 -11.15 15.21
CA ILE A 24 -64.85 -12.10 15.90
C ILE A 24 -63.41 -11.77 15.48
N ALA A 25 -62.57 -11.46 16.48
CA ALA A 25 -61.13 -11.42 16.33
C ALA A 25 -60.61 -12.84 16.04
N ALA A 26 -59.86 -13.00 14.95
CA ALA A 26 -59.06 -14.19 14.70
C ALA A 26 -57.69 -13.75 14.20
N THR A 27 -56.70 -13.97 15.07
CA THR A 27 -55.27 -13.83 14.87
C THR A 27 -54.77 -14.68 13.70
N THR A 28 -54.21 -14.07 12.67
CA THR A 28 -53.23 -14.70 11.78
C THR A 28 -52.15 -13.68 11.41
N ALA A 29 -51.13 -13.58 12.26
CA ALA A 29 -49.84 -13.04 11.85
C ALA A 29 -49.22 -14.02 10.85
N ILE A 30 -49.42 -13.77 9.56
CA ILE A 30 -48.69 -14.48 8.51
C ILE A 30 -47.31 -13.83 8.44
N ALA A 31 -46.34 -14.50 9.06
CA ALA A 31 -44.93 -14.24 8.88
C ALA A 31 -44.59 -14.44 7.39
N CYS A 32 -44.37 -13.35 6.67
CA CYS A 32 -43.62 -13.40 5.42
C CYS A 32 -42.18 -13.77 5.78
N ALA A 33 -41.89 -15.07 5.84
CA ALA A 33 -40.53 -15.58 5.87
C ALA A 33 -39.87 -15.15 4.55
N ALA A 34 -39.20 -13.99 4.59
CA ALA A 34 -38.30 -13.58 3.55
C ALA A 34 -37.19 -14.62 3.46
N LEU A 35 -37.29 -15.52 2.48
CA LEU A 35 -36.17 -16.31 2.00
C LEU A 35 -35.20 -15.34 1.34
N VAL A 36 -34.42 -14.63 2.16
CA VAL A 36 -33.22 -13.95 1.70
C VAL A 36 -32.22 -15.09 1.48
N PRO A 37 -31.81 -15.40 0.25
CA PRO A 37 -30.68 -16.29 0.08
C PRO A 37 -29.51 -15.60 0.79
N ALA A 38 -29.01 -16.22 1.85
CA ALA A 38 -27.78 -15.81 2.48
C ALA A 38 -26.67 -16.04 1.46
N LEU A 39 -26.45 -15.07 0.57
CA LEU A 39 -25.19 -14.92 -0.12
C LEU A 39 -24.17 -14.72 0.99
N THR A 40 -23.51 -15.81 1.39
CA THR A 40 -22.28 -15.75 2.15
C THR A 40 -21.30 -15.01 1.26
N ALA A 41 -21.23 -13.68 1.41
CA ALA A 41 -20.14 -12.92 0.84
C ALA A 41 -18.87 -13.60 1.36
N ALA A 42 -18.06 -14.13 0.45
CA ALA A 42 -16.69 -14.50 0.79
C ALA A 42 -16.07 -13.29 1.52
N PRO A 43 -15.26 -13.48 2.58
CA PRO A 43 -14.69 -12.36 3.29
C PRO A 43 -13.98 -11.48 2.26
N ALA A 44 -14.45 -10.24 2.10
CA ALA A 44 -13.76 -9.27 1.28
C ALA A 44 -12.39 -9.10 1.93
N GLN A 45 -11.34 -9.62 1.29
CA GLN A 45 -9.97 -9.44 1.72
C GLN A 45 -9.64 -7.97 1.44
N ALA A 46 -9.98 -7.11 2.40
CA ALA A 46 -9.78 -5.68 2.30
C ALA A 46 -8.29 -5.36 2.43
N ASP A 47 -7.86 -4.37 1.68
CA ASP A 47 -6.48 -3.91 1.76
C ASP A 47 -6.22 -3.32 3.14
N THR A 48 -5.07 -3.66 3.72
CA THR A 48 -4.64 -3.09 5.00
C THR A 48 -3.75 -1.88 4.74
N ALA A 49 -4.21 -0.70 5.14
CA ALA A 49 -3.41 0.52 5.03
C ALA A 49 -2.56 0.74 6.30
N VAL A 50 -1.25 0.86 6.12
CA VAL A 50 -0.29 1.18 7.17
C VAL A 50 0.29 2.56 6.88
N GLN A 51 0.07 3.50 7.81
CA GLN A 51 0.71 4.81 7.79
C GLN A 51 2.00 4.73 8.60
N LEU A 52 3.12 5.11 8.00
CA LEU A 52 4.42 5.07 8.63
C LEU A 52 4.83 6.45 9.11
N PRO A 53 5.45 6.54 10.31
CA PRO A 53 5.84 7.82 10.86
C PRO A 53 6.90 8.50 9.98
N GLY A 54 6.72 9.81 9.81
CA GLY A 54 7.77 10.66 9.26
C GLY A 54 9.04 10.59 10.12
N GLN A 55 10.18 10.79 9.50
CA GLN A 55 11.48 10.74 10.16
C GLN A 55 12.38 11.83 9.58
N SER A 56 13.10 12.55 10.43
CA SER A 56 14.14 13.47 10.01
C SER A 56 15.47 13.08 10.65
N VAL A 57 16.52 12.99 9.84
CA VAL A 57 17.87 12.64 10.28
C VAL A 57 18.83 13.71 9.77
N THR A 58 19.53 14.34 10.70
CA THR A 58 20.60 15.28 10.38
C THR A 58 21.94 14.62 10.65
N LYS A 59 22.87 14.73 9.69
CA LYS A 59 24.25 14.24 9.78
C LYS A 59 25.20 15.34 9.34
N LYS A 60 26.32 15.43 10.05
CA LYS A 60 27.43 16.32 9.69
C LYS A 60 28.49 15.50 8.97
N LEU A 61 28.90 15.94 7.79
CA LEU A 61 29.97 15.35 7.00
C LEU A 61 31.33 15.77 7.60
N LYS A 62 32.41 15.11 7.14
CA LYS A 62 33.77 15.38 7.60
C LYS A 62 34.27 16.79 7.26
N ASP A 63 33.75 17.39 6.20
CA ASP A 63 34.02 18.77 5.78
C ASP A 63 33.21 19.82 6.58
N GLY A 64 32.34 19.39 7.49
CA GLY A 64 31.47 20.24 8.29
C GLY A 64 30.11 20.53 7.65
N THR A 65 29.87 20.10 6.42
CA THR A 65 28.58 20.23 5.73
C THR A 65 27.51 19.47 6.49
N THR A 66 26.37 20.11 6.74
CA THR A 66 25.24 19.49 7.41
C THR A 66 24.22 19.03 6.38
N VAL A 67 23.87 17.75 6.41
CA VAL A 67 22.85 17.14 5.56
C VAL A 67 21.66 16.75 6.42
N THR A 68 20.47 17.16 5.99
CA THR A 68 19.19 16.76 6.61
C THR A 68 18.39 15.96 5.62
N ILE A 69 17.98 14.76 6.04
CA ILE A 69 17.18 13.82 5.26
C ILE A 69 15.83 13.68 5.96
N THR A 70 14.77 14.13 5.31
CA THR A 70 13.39 14.05 5.81
C THR A 70 12.61 13.04 4.99
N ARG A 71 12.03 12.04 5.63
CA ARG A 71 11.01 11.15 5.07
C ARG A 71 9.63 11.57 5.58
N SER A 72 8.67 11.65 4.68
CA SER A 72 7.29 12.03 4.96
C SER A 72 6.31 11.30 4.06
N ASN A 73 5.04 11.26 4.44
CA ASN A 73 3.94 10.67 3.68
C ASN A 73 4.22 9.22 3.25
N GLU A 74 4.89 8.46 4.11
CA GLU A 74 5.17 7.06 3.84
C GLU A 74 3.95 6.23 4.21
N SER A 75 3.44 5.47 3.24
CA SER A 75 2.31 4.57 3.46
C SER A 75 2.49 3.29 2.67
N ALA A 76 1.97 2.21 3.23
CA ALA A 76 1.91 0.90 2.58
C ALA A 76 0.46 0.41 2.59
N ARG A 77 -0.09 0.13 1.42
CA ARG A 77 -1.39 -0.51 1.25
C ARG A 77 -1.13 -1.97 0.90
N ILE A 78 -1.37 -2.85 1.86
CA ILE A 78 -1.13 -4.28 1.73
C ILE A 78 -2.37 -4.88 1.09
N ASN A 79 -2.17 -5.56 -0.04
CA ASN A 79 -3.23 -6.15 -0.82
C ASN A 79 -3.12 -7.68 -0.78
N PRO A 80 -4.23 -8.38 -0.99
CA PRO A 80 -4.19 -9.83 -1.18
C PRO A 80 -3.31 -10.23 -2.36
N SER A 81 -2.92 -11.49 -2.37
CA SER A 81 -2.21 -12.14 -3.47
C SER A 81 -2.90 -11.88 -4.82
N MET A 82 -2.25 -11.16 -5.73
CA MET A 82 -2.80 -10.87 -7.07
C MET A 82 -2.88 -12.14 -7.94
N GLY A 83 -2.06 -13.16 -7.64
CA GLY A 83 -2.08 -14.47 -8.28
C GLY A 83 -2.94 -15.51 -7.56
N GLY A 84 -3.62 -15.13 -6.46
CA GLY A 84 -4.48 -16.02 -5.67
C GLY A 84 -3.75 -17.14 -4.91
N THR A 85 -2.41 -17.18 -4.89
CA THR A 85 -1.66 -18.21 -4.14
C THR A 85 -1.35 -17.77 -2.70
N PRO A 86 -1.33 -18.69 -1.72
CA PRO A 86 -1.00 -18.39 -0.32
C PRO A 86 0.44 -17.91 -0.10
N LEU A 87 1.32 -18.09 -1.09
CA LEU A 87 2.75 -17.78 -1.00
C LEU A 87 3.11 -16.41 -1.56
N HIS A 88 2.13 -15.60 -1.97
CA HIS A 88 2.38 -14.22 -2.39
C HIS A 88 2.05 -13.22 -1.31
N ARG A 89 2.83 -12.15 -1.27
CA ARG A 89 2.55 -10.93 -0.50
C ARG A 89 2.63 -9.74 -1.45
N ASN A 90 1.70 -8.82 -1.33
CA ASN A 90 1.64 -7.65 -2.19
C ASN A 90 1.46 -6.39 -1.35
N ALA A 91 2.19 -5.33 -1.68
CA ALA A 91 1.99 -4.02 -1.09
C ALA A 91 2.22 -2.91 -2.11
N TRP A 92 1.39 -1.88 -2.05
CA TRP A 92 1.55 -0.64 -2.79
C TRP A 92 2.11 0.39 -1.83
N VAL A 93 3.28 0.91 -2.15
CA VAL A 93 4.01 1.84 -1.29
C VAL A 93 4.11 3.22 -1.89
N SER A 94 4.00 4.21 -1.02
CA SER A 94 4.18 5.61 -1.35
C SER A 94 5.11 6.25 -0.33
N GLY A 95 5.86 7.27 -0.74
CA GLY A 95 6.74 7.98 0.16
C GLY A 95 7.40 9.19 -0.48
N LYS A 96 7.82 10.14 0.37
CA LYS A 96 8.56 11.33 -0.05
C LYS A 96 9.81 11.51 0.80
N TYR A 97 10.94 11.61 0.12
CA TYR A 97 12.24 11.97 0.67
C TYR A 97 12.64 13.37 0.23
N VAL A 98 12.95 14.22 1.20
CA VAL A 98 13.50 15.56 0.99
C VAL A 98 14.89 15.58 1.60
N VAL A 99 15.89 15.90 0.79
CA VAL A 99 17.28 16.03 1.22
C VAL A 99 17.71 17.47 1.05
N THR A 100 18.27 18.05 2.09
CA THR A 100 18.86 19.40 2.07
C THR A 100 20.27 19.37 2.65
N THR A 101 21.16 20.16 2.09
CA THR A 101 22.52 20.36 2.60
C THR A 101 22.78 21.85 2.84
N SER A 102 23.67 22.15 3.78
CA SER A 102 24.17 23.51 4.01
C SER A 102 25.04 24.02 2.86
N ASP A 103 25.70 23.12 2.13
CA ASP A 103 26.44 23.43 0.92
C ASP A 103 25.49 23.41 -0.29
N LYS A 104 25.39 24.56 -0.97
CA LYS A 104 24.54 24.76 -2.15
C LYS A 104 25.18 24.25 -3.44
N ALA A 105 26.50 24.05 -3.48
CA ALA A 105 27.19 23.47 -4.63
C ALA A 105 27.12 21.94 -4.63
N ALA A 106 26.79 21.33 -3.49
CA ALA A 106 26.73 19.88 -3.34
C ALA A 106 25.78 19.20 -4.34
N LYS A 107 26.26 18.08 -4.89
CA LYS A 107 25.48 17.13 -5.69
C LYS A 107 24.91 16.06 -4.76
N ILE A 108 23.64 15.73 -4.93
CA ILE A 108 22.93 14.76 -4.08
C ILE A 108 22.39 13.64 -4.97
N GLY A 109 22.73 12.39 -4.70
CA GLY A 109 22.02 11.23 -5.23
C GLY A 109 21.05 10.68 -4.19
N VAL A 110 19.82 10.40 -4.57
CA VAL A 110 18.81 9.79 -3.69
C VAL A 110 18.30 8.50 -4.34
N GLY A 111 18.53 7.37 -3.69
CA GLY A 111 17.95 6.08 -4.03
C GLY A 111 17.07 5.58 -2.90
N ALA A 112 15.82 5.24 -3.19
CA ALA A 112 14.86 4.70 -2.25
C ALA A 112 14.50 3.25 -2.58
N GLY A 113 14.16 2.49 -1.55
CA GLY A 113 13.76 1.11 -1.70
C GLY A 113 13.19 0.53 -0.41
N TYR A 114 12.88 -0.76 -0.47
CA TYR A 114 12.40 -1.55 0.63
C TYR A 114 13.19 -2.86 0.70
N ILE A 115 13.59 -3.23 1.90
CA ILE A 115 14.11 -4.56 2.19
C ILE A 115 12.94 -5.38 2.70
N VAL A 116 12.67 -6.52 2.05
CA VAL A 116 11.57 -7.41 2.42
C VAL A 116 12.13 -8.76 2.80
N GLY A 117 11.67 -9.28 3.94
CA GLY A 117 12.01 -10.61 4.43
C GLY A 117 10.75 -11.43 4.69
N CYS A 118 10.90 -12.75 4.56
CA CYS A 118 9.86 -13.75 4.83
C CYS A 118 10.29 -14.65 5.98
N GLN A 119 9.35 -14.99 6.86
CA GLN A 119 9.61 -15.89 7.99
C GLN A 119 10.02 -17.28 7.49
N LEU A 120 9.24 -17.84 6.56
CA LEU A 120 9.54 -19.09 5.89
C LEU A 120 9.50 -18.85 4.39
N THR A 121 10.39 -19.54 3.70
CA THR A 121 10.41 -19.53 2.25
C THR A 121 10.01 -20.90 1.75
N LEU A 122 9.00 -20.94 0.88
CA LEU A 122 8.59 -22.13 0.17
C LEU A 122 8.64 -21.85 -1.34
N GLY A 123 9.41 -22.65 -2.08
CA GLY A 123 9.49 -22.50 -3.54
C GLY A 123 10.46 -21.43 -4.04
N GLY A 124 11.54 -21.13 -3.31
CA GLY A 124 12.76 -20.57 -3.93
C GLY A 124 13.16 -21.45 -5.10
N ASN A 125 13.42 -20.88 -6.29
CA ASN A 125 13.57 -21.55 -7.59
C ASN A 125 13.63 -23.08 -7.50
N SER A 126 12.66 -23.77 -8.09
CA SER A 126 12.69 -25.21 -8.32
C SER A 126 13.79 -25.61 -9.33
N ASN A 127 15.03 -25.23 -9.03
CA ASN A 127 16.24 -25.88 -9.45
C ASN A 127 16.69 -26.73 -8.26
N SER A 128 15.83 -27.66 -7.84
CA SER A 128 16.12 -28.66 -6.84
C SER A 128 17.24 -29.58 -7.35
N ARG A 129 18.49 -29.14 -7.24
CA ARG A 129 19.62 -30.05 -7.07
C ARG A 129 19.69 -30.35 -5.58
N ALA A 130 19.20 -31.52 -5.19
CA ALA A 130 19.50 -32.09 -3.89
C ALA A 130 21.02 -32.08 -3.70
N GLY A 131 21.52 -31.29 -2.75
CA GLY A 131 22.96 -31.22 -2.41
C GLY A 131 23.69 -29.90 -2.68
N ALA A 132 23.01 -28.79 -2.96
CA ALA A 132 23.69 -27.49 -3.07
C ALA A 132 23.95 -26.86 -1.68
N THR A 133 25.22 -26.74 -1.33
CA THR A 133 25.75 -25.92 -0.23
C THR A 133 25.30 -24.46 -0.40
N ALA A 134 25.04 -23.76 0.72
CA ALA A 134 24.62 -22.36 0.72
C ALA A 134 25.52 -21.51 -0.19
N PRO A 135 24.99 -20.85 -1.23
CA PRO A 135 25.81 -19.97 -2.05
C PRO A 135 26.20 -18.75 -1.22
N ASP A 136 27.46 -18.33 -1.37
CA ASP A 136 27.98 -17.08 -0.84
C ASP A 136 27.07 -15.91 -1.25
N TYR A 137 26.80 -15.07 -0.27
CA TYR A 137 25.81 -13.99 -0.28
C TYR A 137 26.34 -12.76 -1.01
N ASP A 138 25.80 -12.50 -2.19
CA ASP A 138 25.91 -11.20 -2.87
C ASP A 138 24.51 -10.56 -2.96
N LEU A 139 24.36 -9.38 -2.35
CA LEU A 139 23.15 -8.53 -2.38
C LEU A 139 22.72 -8.15 -3.82
N GLN A 140 23.57 -8.38 -4.83
CA GLN A 140 23.23 -8.20 -6.25
C GLN A 140 22.38 -9.34 -6.83
N SER A 141 22.22 -10.48 -6.14
CA SER A 141 21.48 -11.64 -6.69
C SER A 141 19.95 -11.60 -6.52
N ALA A 142 19.40 -10.62 -5.78
CA ALA A 142 17.95 -10.42 -5.63
C ALA A 142 17.58 -8.94 -5.51
N THR A 143 18.13 -8.12 -6.40
CA THR A 143 17.68 -6.74 -6.58
C THR A 143 16.67 -6.70 -7.72
N THR A 144 15.44 -6.25 -7.44
CA THR A 144 14.44 -6.01 -8.48
C THR A 144 13.92 -4.58 -8.41
N THR A 145 13.72 -4.01 -9.58
CA THR A 145 13.04 -2.73 -9.76
C THR A 145 11.54 -2.92 -9.54
N ALA A 146 10.86 -1.89 -9.06
CA ALA A 146 9.41 -1.86 -8.92
C ALA A 146 8.72 -1.75 -10.30
N GLU A 147 8.89 -2.77 -11.15
CA GLU A 147 8.20 -2.86 -12.42
C GLU A 147 6.84 -3.53 -12.23
N THR A 148 5.81 -3.01 -12.89
CA THR A 148 4.45 -3.53 -12.84
C THR A 148 4.39 -5.00 -13.25
N GLY A 149 4.24 -5.90 -12.28
CA GLY A 149 4.10 -7.34 -12.50
C GLY A 149 5.34 -8.19 -12.21
N ALA A 150 6.50 -7.57 -11.90
CA ALA A 150 7.69 -8.31 -11.50
C ALA A 150 7.61 -8.68 -10.00
N GLY A 151 7.39 -9.97 -9.71
CA GLY A 151 7.45 -10.51 -8.36
C GLY A 151 8.81 -11.16 -8.06
N VAL A 152 9.32 -11.04 -6.84
CA VAL A 152 10.60 -11.67 -6.45
C VAL A 152 10.37 -12.90 -5.63
N THR A 153 11.00 -13.99 -6.02
CA THR A 153 11.05 -15.21 -5.23
C THR A 153 12.17 -15.11 -4.20
N ILE A 154 11.82 -15.21 -2.92
CA ILE A 154 12.81 -15.26 -1.83
C ILE A 154 13.28 -16.72 -1.68
N GLY A 155 14.55 -16.94 -1.30
CA GLY A 155 15.12 -18.22 -0.85
C GLY A 155 15.10 -18.37 0.69
N PRO A 156 15.33 -19.56 1.27
CA PRO A 156 15.37 -19.70 2.73
C PRO A 156 16.49 -18.84 3.32
N GLY A 157 16.14 -17.97 4.28
CA GLY A 157 17.07 -17.03 4.93
C GLY A 157 17.40 -15.78 4.12
N GLN A 158 16.76 -15.55 2.97
CA GLN A 158 17.04 -14.38 2.13
C GLN A 158 16.16 -13.18 2.46
N ALA A 159 16.71 -11.98 2.23
CA ALA A 159 15.98 -10.73 2.18
C ALA A 159 16.16 -10.13 0.79
N VAL A 160 15.07 -9.65 0.21
CA VAL A 160 15.05 -9.07 -1.14
C VAL A 160 15.12 -7.56 -1.03
N ASN A 161 15.88 -6.97 -1.95
CA ASN A 161 16.00 -5.53 -2.08
C ASN A 161 15.12 -5.03 -3.23
N TYR A 162 13.97 -4.45 -2.90
CA TYR A 162 13.11 -3.75 -3.85
C TYR A 162 13.60 -2.32 -4.01
N VAL A 163 14.03 -1.98 -5.23
CA VAL A 163 14.46 -0.64 -5.56
C VAL A 163 13.31 0.07 -6.24
N ILE A 164 12.94 1.25 -5.72
CA ILE A 164 11.88 2.07 -6.31
C ILE A 164 12.39 2.86 -7.51
N ASN A 165 13.64 3.30 -7.45
CA ASN A 165 14.22 4.10 -8.52
C ASN A 165 14.83 3.20 -9.59
N ASP A 166 14.42 3.39 -10.83
CA ASP A 166 15.19 2.97 -11.99
C ASP A 166 15.36 4.13 -12.96
N ARG A 167 16.59 4.63 -13.07
CA ARG A 167 16.96 5.66 -14.03
C ARG A 167 17.79 5.05 -15.13
N GLU A 168 17.19 4.96 -16.31
CA GLU A 168 17.89 4.59 -17.53
C GLU A 168 18.81 5.73 -18.01
N TYR A 169 20.02 5.38 -18.46
CA TYR A 169 20.97 6.28 -19.09
C TYR A 169 21.77 5.54 -20.15
N LYS A 170 22.34 6.29 -21.10
CA LYS A 170 23.25 5.73 -22.10
C LYS A 170 24.67 5.77 -21.54
N ASP A 171 25.36 4.64 -21.49
CA ASP A 171 26.75 4.59 -21.06
C ASP A 171 27.69 5.21 -22.12
N ALA A 172 28.98 5.30 -21.80
CA ALA A 172 29.98 5.86 -22.70
C ALA A 172 30.15 5.07 -24.02
N PHE A 173 29.65 3.84 -24.07
CA PHE A 173 29.72 2.94 -25.23
C PHE A 173 28.38 2.85 -25.98
N GLY A 174 27.35 3.56 -25.52
CA GLY A 174 26.05 3.61 -26.16
C GLY A 174 25.05 2.55 -25.68
N ALA A 175 25.39 1.70 -24.72
CA ALA A 175 24.48 0.72 -24.14
C ALA A 175 23.55 1.37 -23.09
N ALA A 176 22.39 0.75 -22.86
CA ALA A 176 21.49 1.14 -21.79
C ALA A 176 22.07 0.71 -20.44
N GLY A 177 22.22 1.67 -19.53
CA GLY A 177 22.60 1.48 -18.14
C GLY A 177 21.47 1.92 -17.22
N HIS A 178 21.39 1.29 -16.05
CA HIS A 178 20.35 1.55 -15.05
C HIS A 178 20.99 2.10 -13.77
N SER A 179 20.34 3.07 -13.13
CA SER A 179 20.78 3.64 -11.86
C SER A 179 19.63 3.65 -10.86
N SER A 180 19.89 3.08 -9.69
CA SER A 180 18.96 3.07 -8.55
C SER A 180 18.94 4.36 -7.75
N SER A 181 19.46 5.46 -8.32
CA SER A 181 19.54 6.77 -7.68
C SER A 181 19.24 7.91 -8.65
N ILE A 182 18.52 8.91 -8.13
CA ILE A 182 18.22 10.17 -8.83
C ILE A 182 19.13 11.26 -8.30
N SER A 183 19.86 11.90 -9.21
CA SER A 183 20.81 12.96 -8.89
C SER A 183 20.18 14.35 -8.97
N PHE A 184 20.47 15.18 -7.98
CA PHE A 184 20.06 16.56 -7.84
C PHE A 184 21.30 17.44 -7.65
N ALA A 185 21.23 18.68 -8.15
CA ALA A 185 22.23 19.71 -7.93
C ALA A 185 21.63 20.85 -7.10
N GLY A 186 22.47 21.73 -6.54
CA GLY A 186 22.01 22.91 -5.82
C GLY A 186 21.77 22.67 -4.33
N GLY A 187 22.35 21.62 -3.74
CA GLY A 187 22.24 21.34 -2.30
C GLY A 187 20.85 20.96 -1.80
N LYS A 188 19.90 20.65 -2.70
CA LYS A 188 18.56 20.18 -2.35
C LYS A 188 18.06 19.17 -3.38
N GLY A 189 17.36 18.14 -2.91
CA GLY A 189 16.75 17.11 -3.75
C GLY A 189 15.45 16.64 -3.14
N THR A 190 14.48 16.30 -3.98
CA THR A 190 13.22 15.68 -3.53
C THR A 190 12.89 14.51 -4.42
N LEU A 191 12.75 13.35 -3.82
CA LEU A 191 12.28 12.13 -4.45
C LEU A 191 10.93 11.77 -3.85
N ALA A 192 9.91 11.65 -4.68
CA ALA A 192 8.61 11.15 -4.26
C ALA A 192 8.16 10.03 -5.21
N TYR A 193 7.50 9.04 -4.67
CA TYR A 193 6.88 7.95 -5.40
C TYR A 193 5.52 7.64 -4.77
N THR A 194 4.59 7.20 -5.60
CA THR A 194 3.20 6.98 -5.19
C THR A 194 2.70 5.69 -5.83
N ASN A 195 2.13 4.81 -5.01
CA ASN A 195 1.54 3.56 -5.46
C ASN A 195 2.51 2.69 -6.28
N GLU A 196 3.76 2.61 -5.85
CA GLU A 196 4.72 1.68 -6.40
C GLU A 196 4.42 0.28 -5.87
N THR A 197 4.42 -0.72 -6.76
CA THR A 197 4.04 -2.08 -6.38
C THR A 197 5.24 -2.89 -5.90
N MET A 198 5.04 -3.69 -4.86
CA MET A 198 6.01 -4.64 -4.35
C MET A 198 5.33 -5.98 -4.15
N MET A 199 5.77 -6.97 -4.92
CA MET A 199 5.22 -8.32 -4.89
C MET A 199 6.29 -9.34 -4.52
N VAL A 200 6.10 -10.04 -3.41
CA VAL A 200 6.98 -11.10 -2.94
C VAL A 200 6.33 -12.45 -3.18
N ASN A 201 7.09 -13.38 -3.76
CA ASN A 201 6.69 -14.73 -4.10
C ASN A 201 7.44 -15.74 -3.23
N GLY A 202 6.82 -16.90 -2.98
CA GLY A 202 7.42 -17.98 -2.19
C GLY A 202 7.48 -17.70 -0.68
N CYS A 203 6.68 -16.75 -0.21
CA CYS A 203 6.65 -16.33 1.18
C CYS A 203 5.60 -17.10 1.98
N ALA A 204 6.06 -17.98 2.87
CA ALA A 204 5.20 -18.71 3.79
C ALA A 204 5.24 -18.06 5.18
N GLY A 205 4.06 -17.81 5.75
CA GLY A 205 3.95 -17.11 7.04
C GLY A 205 4.16 -15.60 6.92
N TYR A 206 4.64 -14.97 8.00
CA TYR A 206 4.73 -13.51 8.07
C TYR A 206 5.82 -12.95 7.15
N ALA A 207 5.46 -11.93 6.38
CA ALA A 207 6.39 -11.06 5.68
C ALA A 207 6.55 -9.72 6.40
N GLN A 208 7.77 -9.18 6.37
CA GLN A 208 8.08 -7.86 6.91
C GLN A 208 8.89 -7.05 5.90
N ALA A 209 8.45 -5.82 5.67
CA ALA A 209 9.15 -4.86 4.83
C ALA A 209 9.67 -3.69 5.65
N ARG A 210 10.79 -3.11 5.20
CA ARG A 210 11.39 -1.91 5.79
C ARG A 210 11.92 -0.98 4.72
N SER A 211 11.47 0.26 4.72
CA SER A 211 12.01 1.26 3.81
C SER A 211 13.45 1.64 4.14
N TYR A 212 14.18 1.99 3.10
CA TYR A 212 15.47 2.65 3.20
C TYR A 212 15.56 3.78 2.17
N ALA A 213 16.40 4.76 2.46
CA ALA A 213 16.95 5.68 1.47
C ALA A 213 18.47 5.72 1.59
N LYS A 214 19.15 5.51 0.47
CA LYS A 214 20.58 5.72 0.29
C LYS A 214 20.76 7.11 -0.34
N VAL A 215 21.34 8.01 0.44
CA VAL A 215 21.62 9.38 0.01
C VAL A 215 23.12 9.51 -0.18
N SER A 216 23.58 9.71 -1.41
CA SER A 216 24.96 10.09 -1.71
C SER A 216 25.05 11.61 -1.77
N ILE A 217 26.08 12.17 -1.13
CA ILE A 217 26.37 13.60 -1.15
C ILE A 217 27.80 13.75 -1.61
N THR A 218 28.00 14.55 -2.64
CA THR A 218 29.31 14.90 -3.18
C THR A 218 29.47 16.41 -3.13
N THR A 219 30.38 16.87 -2.27
CA THR A 219 30.89 18.24 -2.20
C THR A 219 32.25 18.31 -2.91
N ASP A 220 32.87 19.48 -2.96
CA ASP A 220 34.20 19.66 -3.55
C ASP A 220 35.30 18.87 -2.81
N ASN A 221 35.07 18.58 -1.52
CA ASN A 221 36.08 17.98 -0.64
C ASN A 221 35.74 16.56 -0.19
N VAL A 222 34.46 16.15 -0.23
CA VAL A 222 34.00 14.87 0.32
C VAL A 222 32.90 14.24 -0.55
N SER A 223 32.99 12.93 -0.75
CA SER A 223 31.87 12.11 -1.20
C SER A 223 31.49 11.11 -0.10
N GLN A 224 30.23 11.15 0.34
CA GLN A 224 29.73 10.30 1.43
C GLN A 224 28.33 9.79 1.12
N SER A 225 28.12 8.49 1.38
CA SER A 225 26.79 7.86 1.30
C SER A 225 26.23 7.61 2.70
N ILE A 226 24.97 7.99 2.91
CA ILE A 226 24.25 7.86 4.16
C ILE A 226 23.00 7.01 3.89
N ALA A 227 22.86 5.89 4.61
CA ALA A 227 21.65 5.09 4.58
C ALA A 227 20.76 5.44 5.78
N VAL A 228 19.50 5.78 5.53
CA VAL A 228 18.47 5.96 6.56
C VAL A 228 17.41 4.88 6.39
N TYR A 229 16.93 4.33 7.51
CA TYR A 229 15.96 3.24 7.51
C TYR A 229 14.70 3.64 8.26
N GLY A 230 13.54 3.17 7.80
CA GLY A 230 12.25 3.41 8.42
C GLY A 230 11.82 2.43 9.49
N LYS A 231 10.63 2.68 10.03
CA LYS A 231 9.93 1.71 10.87
C LYS A 231 9.49 0.54 9.97
N PRO A 232 9.78 -0.71 10.33
CA PRO A 232 9.28 -1.84 9.58
C PRO A 232 7.76 -1.98 9.71
N PHE A 233 7.13 -2.59 8.70
CA PHE A 233 5.72 -2.98 8.71
C PHE A 233 5.55 -4.42 8.24
N SER A 234 4.48 -5.06 8.68
CA SER A 234 4.12 -6.40 8.22
C SER A 234 3.39 -6.32 6.87
N MET A 235 3.66 -7.28 5.99
CA MET A 235 2.94 -7.47 4.73
C MET A 235 1.93 -8.63 4.79
N GLY A 236 1.68 -9.17 5.99
CA GLY A 236 0.84 -10.35 6.20
C GLY A 236 1.64 -11.62 6.48
#